data_AF-A0AAV5C7K7-F1
#
_entry.id   AF-A0AAV5C7K7-F1
#
_cell.length_a   1.000
_cell.length_b   1.000
_cell.length_c   1.000
_cell.angle_alpha   90.00
_cell.angle_beta   90.00
_cell.angle_gamma   90.00
#
_symmetry.space_group_name_H-M   'P 1'
#
loop_
_entity.id
_entity.type
_entity.pdbx_description
1 polymer ?
#
loop_
_entity_poly.entity_id
_entity_poly.type
_entity_poly.pdbx_seq_one_letter_code
_entity_poly.pdbx_strand_id
1 'polypeptide(L)'
;MEASSVPMLAASRFLSAPPLLPTPSCSRRNLPCVRAVPQTVEAPEAPNPPRPSPRRSAVAEVKASANPVAALTRFEDVLQTQDCNIILRHCGDARRWDDLSKVFEWMQEREMTNAASYSSYFKYLGLSRNPARVLQVYGAIQDHSLRVHVSICNSVLGCLVKNRRFDSSFKLYDGMIREGLTPDPFTYSTLLSGCMKFKQGYTKAMGLINELNSQGLQMDSVIYGTLLAICASHNYCEEAEVYFQKMKDEGHTPNLFHYSSLLNAYSENANYEKAELLMKDLRSSGLTPNEVILNTLLKVYSKGGLFEKAKELLSELEASGFAQDEMPYSILIDGLVKGGKIQEATMLFNEMKEKGVKSDGYAFSIMISALHRGGHRQESKQLAKEFEAENATYDLVMLNTSLRSYCSTNDMDSVMSLLKKMDDSNVSPDNITFNTLIRYFCNAKLGKEGFPSEAFSVYNMLRYSKRIVPKSLHEKALGILVSAGLLKDAYVIVKDNAELIPPRSLEKFAKSFMASGNINLVNDVMKALNRSGWRISQDIFGRAIERYIRKPDKKQLLLCLLDWMTGQGYSVDSSSRNLLLKNAHIFGQTQLIAEVLSKQQAASRTIGQRHKK
;
A
#
# COMPACT_ATOMS: atom_id res chain seq x y z
N MET A 1 47.65 10.32 4.72
CA MET A 1 47.60 11.43 5.69
C MET A 1 46.82 12.52 4.99
N GLU A 2 45.60 12.88 5.34
CA GLU A 2 44.93 12.94 6.64
C GLU A 2 43.53 12.32 6.58
N ALA A 3 43.10 11.79 7.73
CA ALA A 3 41.75 11.31 7.98
C ALA A 3 40.84 12.50 8.28
N SER A 4 39.63 12.52 7.69
CA SER A 4 38.55 13.39 8.13
C SER A 4 37.27 12.57 8.25
N SER A 5 36.89 12.37 9.51
CA SER A 5 35.72 11.67 10.01
C SER A 5 34.41 12.36 9.58
N VAL A 6 33.52 11.61 8.91
CA VAL A 6 32.15 12.05 8.63
C VAL A 6 31.22 11.57 9.76
N PRO A 7 30.43 12.45 10.38
CA PRO A 7 29.54 12.07 11.48
C PRO A 7 28.21 11.49 10.97
N MET A 8 27.76 10.42 11.64
CA MET A 8 26.36 9.97 11.63
C MET A 8 25.45 11.06 12.23
N LEU A 9 24.44 11.50 11.49
CA LEU A 9 23.32 12.31 12.00
C LEU A 9 22.01 11.69 11.48
N ALA A 10 21.26 10.99 12.33
CA ALA A 10 20.24 11.50 13.26
C ALA A 10 18.84 11.56 12.62
N ALA A 11 18.18 10.40 12.56
CA ALA A 11 16.76 10.27 12.26
C ALA A 11 15.91 10.49 13.52
N SER A 12 15.64 11.74 13.88
CA SER A 12 14.57 12.09 14.83
C SER A 12 14.35 13.60 14.87
N ARG A 13 13.25 14.10 14.31
CA ARG A 13 12.66 15.41 14.64
C ARG A 13 11.30 15.57 13.94
N PHE A 14 10.24 15.13 14.61
CA PHE A 14 8.89 15.68 14.46
C PHE A 14 8.13 15.29 15.72
N LEU A 15 8.09 16.21 16.68
CA LEU A 15 7.14 16.36 17.80
C LEU A 15 7.72 17.51 18.66
N SER A 16 7.64 18.74 18.17
CA SER A 16 7.85 19.93 19.00
C SER A 16 6.53 20.26 19.70
N ALA A 17 6.55 20.23 21.03
CA ALA A 17 5.46 20.72 21.88
C ALA A 17 5.26 22.24 21.69
N PRO A 18 4.03 22.77 21.83
CA PRO A 18 3.77 24.19 21.73
C PRO A 18 4.37 24.97 22.91
N PRO A 19 4.77 26.25 22.73
CA PRO A 19 5.31 27.08 23.80
C PRO A 19 4.23 27.46 24.82
N LEU A 20 4.62 27.44 26.10
CA LEU A 20 3.80 27.88 27.23
C LEU A 20 3.59 29.40 27.18
N LEU A 21 2.34 29.83 27.31
CA LEU A 21 1.94 31.24 27.50
C LEU A 21 2.51 31.79 28.82
N PRO A 22 2.96 33.06 28.88
CA PRO A 22 3.41 33.67 30.12
C PRO A 22 2.24 34.07 31.03
N THR A 23 2.31 33.68 32.30
CA THR A 23 1.39 34.09 33.37
C THR A 23 1.62 35.55 33.79
N PRO A 24 0.58 36.29 34.22
CA PRO A 24 0.70 37.72 34.53
C PRO A 24 1.38 37.97 35.88
N SER A 25 2.30 38.94 35.90
CA SER A 25 2.99 39.43 37.09
C SER A 25 2.07 40.35 37.92
N CYS A 26 1.79 39.97 39.17
CA CYS A 26 1.20 40.88 40.16
C CYS A 26 2.27 41.83 40.71
N SER A 27 2.05 43.13 40.53
CA SER A 27 2.76 44.22 41.17
C SER A 27 2.27 44.42 42.62
N ARG A 28 3.18 44.49 43.59
CA ARG A 28 2.91 45.10 44.90
C ARG A 28 4.02 46.06 45.31
N ARG A 29 3.54 47.12 45.97
CA ARG A 29 4.14 48.44 46.19
C ARG A 29 5.35 48.44 47.12
N ASN A 30 6.22 49.42 46.85
CA ASN A 30 7.29 49.94 47.70
C ASN A 30 6.78 50.42 49.07
N LEU A 31 7.57 50.14 50.13
CA LEU A 31 7.88 51.02 51.27
C LEU A 31 9.16 50.49 51.97
N PRO A 32 9.98 51.35 52.61
CA PRO A 32 11.42 51.16 52.74
C PRO A 32 11.82 50.44 54.03
N CYS A 33 12.92 49.68 54.00
CA CYS A 33 13.57 49.16 55.19
C CYS A 33 14.99 49.71 55.33
N VAL A 34 15.31 50.10 56.56
CA VAL A 34 16.48 50.82 57.04
C VAL A 34 17.76 49.98 56.94
N ARG A 35 18.87 50.65 56.61
CA ARG A 35 20.25 50.13 56.58
C ARG A 35 20.67 49.55 57.94
N ALA A 36 21.15 48.32 57.93
CA ALA A 36 22.15 47.81 58.89
C ALA A 36 23.10 46.85 58.15
N VAL A 37 24.41 47.03 58.35
CA VAL A 37 25.52 46.21 57.84
C VAL A 37 26.55 46.12 58.97
N PRO A 38 27.32 45.04 59.15
CA PRO A 38 26.96 43.62 59.14
C PRO A 38 27.40 42.95 60.48
N GLN A 39 26.70 41.92 60.94
CA GLN A 39 27.30 40.94 61.85
C GLN A 39 27.57 39.67 61.03
N THR A 40 28.84 39.30 60.96
CA THR A 40 29.30 38.02 60.41
C THR A 40 28.75 36.90 61.26
N VAL A 41 27.64 36.32 60.82
CA VAL A 41 27.16 35.02 61.27
C VAL A 41 27.20 34.13 60.03
N GLU A 42 27.98 33.06 60.11
CA GLU A 42 28.06 32.03 59.07
C GLU A 42 26.63 31.59 58.69
N ALA A 43 26.32 31.64 57.40
CA ALA A 43 25.06 31.15 56.88
C ALA A 43 24.98 29.64 57.14
N PRO A 44 23.83 29.10 57.61
CA PRO A 44 23.65 27.65 57.64
C PRO A 44 23.76 27.14 56.20
N GLU A 45 24.64 26.17 55.98
CA GLU A 45 24.78 25.48 54.69
C GLU A 45 23.40 25.11 54.15
N ALA A 46 23.13 25.50 52.89
CA ALA A 46 21.93 25.05 52.20
C ALA A 46 21.86 23.52 52.27
N PRO A 47 20.71 22.91 52.60
CA PRO A 47 20.61 21.47 52.66
C PRO A 47 20.97 20.90 51.29
N ASN A 48 22.01 20.06 51.25
CA ASN A 48 22.39 19.30 50.07
C ASN A 48 21.12 18.70 49.39
N PRO A 49 21.03 18.73 48.05
CA PRO A 49 19.88 18.16 47.36
C PRO A 49 19.68 16.72 47.84
N PRO A 50 18.44 16.30 48.16
CA PRO A 50 18.19 15.00 48.76
C PRO A 50 18.76 13.91 47.83
N ARG A 51 19.60 13.02 48.40
CA ARG A 51 20.14 11.87 47.68
C ARG A 51 18.98 11.14 46.99
N PRO A 52 19.08 10.82 45.68
CA PRO A 52 18.01 10.13 44.98
C PRO A 52 17.68 8.83 45.72
N SER A 53 16.38 8.57 45.91
CA SER A 53 15.93 7.35 46.57
C SER A 53 16.53 6.12 45.86
N PRO A 54 16.81 5.02 46.57
CA PRO A 54 17.43 3.82 45.98
C PRO A 54 16.73 3.35 44.69
N ARG A 55 15.40 3.49 44.64
CA ARG A 55 14.56 3.20 43.48
C ARG A 55 14.81 4.10 42.27
N ARG A 56 14.98 5.42 42.49
CA ARG A 56 15.27 6.37 41.40
C ARG A 56 16.66 6.11 40.81
N SER A 57 17.63 5.79 41.66
CA SER A 57 18.98 5.41 41.23
C SER A 57 18.97 4.10 40.43
N ALA A 58 18.24 3.08 40.90
CA ALA A 58 18.07 1.82 40.18
C ALA A 58 17.41 2.02 38.79
N VAL A 59 16.36 2.83 38.69
CA VAL A 59 15.72 3.16 37.40
C VAL A 59 16.68 3.86 36.45
N ALA A 60 17.49 4.80 36.95
CA ALA A 60 18.48 5.51 36.12
C ALA A 60 19.56 4.56 35.60
N GLU A 61 20.05 3.64 36.45
CA GLU A 61 21.05 2.65 36.07
C GLU A 61 20.52 1.65 35.04
N VAL A 62 19.30 1.14 35.21
CA VAL A 62 18.69 0.23 34.23
C VAL A 62 18.49 0.91 32.87
N LYS A 63 18.07 2.18 32.85
CA LYS A 63 17.93 2.96 31.60
C LYS A 63 19.26 3.16 30.87
N ALA A 64 20.35 3.37 31.62
CA ALA A 64 21.68 3.55 31.08
C ALA A 64 22.35 2.23 30.64
N SER A 65 21.82 1.07 31.07
CA SER A 65 22.41 -0.23 30.77
C SER A 65 22.26 -0.64 29.30
N ALA A 66 23.33 -1.21 28.75
CA ALA A 66 23.33 -1.89 27.45
C ALA A 66 22.52 -3.20 27.49
N ASN A 67 22.36 -3.81 28.66
CA ASN A 67 21.51 -4.99 28.88
C ASN A 67 20.51 -4.71 30.02
N PRO A 68 19.29 -4.25 29.69
CA PRO A 68 18.32 -3.84 30.70
C PRO A 68 17.79 -5.01 31.52
N VAL A 69 17.70 -6.23 30.98
CA VAL A 69 17.24 -7.42 31.75
C VAL A 69 18.23 -7.80 32.83
N ALA A 70 19.53 -7.80 32.52
CA ALA A 70 20.57 -8.08 33.51
C ALA A 70 20.59 -7.03 34.63
N ALA A 71 20.33 -5.76 34.29
CA ALA A 71 20.22 -4.69 35.28
C ALA A 71 18.94 -4.78 36.11
N LEU A 72 17.79 -5.12 35.49
CA LEU A 72 16.52 -5.35 36.20
C LEU A 72 16.66 -6.45 37.25
N THR A 73 17.29 -7.57 36.88
CA THR A 73 17.51 -8.71 37.79
C THR A 73 18.36 -8.35 39.01
N ARG A 74 19.28 -7.39 38.89
CA ARG A 74 20.10 -6.91 40.03
C ARG A 74 19.31 -6.07 41.04
N PHE A 75 18.23 -5.44 40.60
CA PHE A 75 17.39 -4.56 41.41
C PHE A 75 15.97 -5.11 41.60
N GLU A 76 15.78 -6.43 41.43
CA GLU A 76 14.48 -7.10 41.49
C GLU A 76 13.76 -6.82 42.82
N ASP A 77 14.49 -6.85 43.94
CA ASP A 77 13.94 -6.59 45.28
C ASP A 77 13.60 -5.11 45.54
N VAL A 78 14.09 -4.20 44.70
CA VAL A 78 13.99 -2.74 44.90
C VAL A 78 12.92 -2.14 43.97
N LEU A 79 12.79 -2.66 42.75
CA LEU A 79 11.93 -2.10 41.73
C LEU A 79 10.48 -2.53 41.90
N GLN A 80 9.55 -1.60 41.65
CA GLN A 80 8.12 -1.91 41.57
C GLN A 80 7.63 -1.86 40.12
N THR A 81 6.41 -2.34 39.88
CA THR A 81 5.75 -2.29 38.55
C THR A 81 5.74 -0.89 37.94
N GLN A 82 5.57 0.16 38.75
CA GLN A 82 5.60 1.55 38.27
C GLN A 82 6.98 1.94 37.72
N ASP A 83 8.06 1.48 38.37
CA ASP A 83 9.44 1.73 37.94
C ASP A 83 9.75 0.98 36.64
N CYS A 84 9.30 -0.27 36.55
CA CYS A 84 9.43 -1.08 35.34
C CYS A 84 8.65 -0.49 34.16
N ASN A 85 7.46 0.07 34.40
CA ASN A 85 6.69 0.80 33.37
C ASN A 85 7.43 2.04 32.84
N ILE A 86 8.18 2.73 33.69
CA ILE A 86 9.02 3.87 33.28
C ILE A 86 10.16 3.40 32.38
N ILE A 87 10.79 2.28 32.71
CA ILE A 87 11.88 1.67 31.91
C ILE A 87 11.34 1.19 30.56
N LEU A 88 10.16 0.55 30.56
CA LEU A 88 9.48 0.08 29.36
C LEU A 88 9.18 1.24 28.39
N ARG A 89 8.65 2.36 28.89
CA ARG A 89 8.43 3.57 28.08
C ARG A 89 9.73 4.15 27.53
N HIS A 90 10.79 4.18 28.34
CA HIS A 90 12.10 4.65 27.89
C HIS A 90 12.65 3.81 26.74
N CYS A 91 12.57 2.48 26.81
CA CYS A 91 12.98 1.60 25.71
C CYS A 91 12.17 1.86 24.44
N GLY A 92 10.86 2.07 24.59
CA GLY A 92 9.94 2.39 23.49
C GLY A 92 10.24 3.74 22.84
N ASP A 93 10.46 4.79 23.63
CA ASP A 93 10.78 6.13 23.14
C ASP A 93 12.15 6.16 22.44
N ALA A 94 13.12 5.38 22.95
CA ALA A 94 14.43 5.18 22.33
C ALA A 94 14.40 4.23 21.11
N ARG A 95 13.23 3.68 20.75
CA ARG A 95 13.04 2.72 19.64
C ARG A 95 13.90 1.45 19.76
N ARG A 96 14.28 1.06 20.98
CA ARG A 96 14.99 -0.20 21.27
C ARG A 96 13.98 -1.34 21.39
N TRP A 97 13.46 -1.81 20.26
CA TRP A 97 12.34 -2.76 20.22
C TRP A 97 12.65 -4.12 20.86
N ASP A 98 13.88 -4.64 20.67
CA ASP A 98 14.28 -5.91 21.27
C ASP A 98 14.37 -5.82 22.78
N ASP A 99 14.91 -4.72 23.30
CA ASP A 99 14.99 -4.47 24.73
C ASP A 99 13.61 -4.22 25.33
N LEU A 100 12.72 -3.52 24.62
CA LEU A 100 11.32 -3.36 25.01
C LEU A 100 10.64 -4.72 25.19
N SER A 101 10.80 -5.64 24.24
CA SER A 101 10.22 -7.00 24.33
C SER A 101 10.83 -7.81 25.45
N LYS A 102 12.16 -7.79 25.62
CA LYS A 102 12.86 -8.51 26.70
C LYS A 102 12.47 -8.00 28.09
N VAL A 103 12.37 -6.69 28.27
CA VAL A 103 11.93 -6.07 29.54
C VAL A 103 10.49 -6.48 29.83
N PHE A 104 9.61 -6.47 28.82
CA PHE A 104 8.22 -6.88 29.00
C PHE A 104 8.08 -8.36 29.36
N GLU A 105 8.83 -9.24 28.69
CA GLU A 105 8.85 -10.69 28.99
C GLU A 105 9.36 -10.94 30.41
N TRP A 106 10.42 -10.27 30.84
CA TRP A 106 10.91 -10.33 32.23
C TRP A 106 9.83 -9.89 33.24
N MET A 107 9.09 -8.82 32.94
CA MET A 107 7.98 -8.37 33.79
C MET A 107 6.83 -9.39 33.84
N GLN A 108 6.54 -10.09 32.73
CA GLN A 108 5.51 -11.12 32.68
C GLN A 108 5.88 -12.33 33.54
N GLU A 109 7.13 -12.79 33.50
CA GLU A 109 7.60 -13.93 34.30
C GLU A 109 7.56 -13.69 35.82
N ARG A 110 7.59 -12.42 36.24
CA ARG A 110 7.53 -12.02 37.67
C ARG A 110 6.17 -11.52 38.11
N GLU A 111 5.15 -11.66 37.25
CA GLU A 111 3.79 -11.15 37.49
C GLU A 111 3.75 -9.64 37.79
N MET A 112 4.78 -8.89 37.37
CA MET A 112 4.90 -7.44 37.55
C MET A 112 4.25 -6.67 36.41
N THR A 113 3.12 -7.16 35.87
CA THR A 113 2.41 -6.49 34.76
C THR A 113 1.04 -5.99 35.20
N ASN A 114 0.67 -4.81 34.72
CA ASN A 114 -0.66 -4.23 34.94
C ASN A 114 -1.19 -3.59 33.65
N ALA A 115 -2.39 -2.99 33.71
CA ALA A 115 -3.00 -2.36 32.54
C ALA A 115 -2.09 -1.31 31.86
N ALA A 116 -1.31 -0.55 32.65
CA ALA A 116 -0.38 0.44 32.13
C ALA A 116 0.86 -0.19 31.45
N SER A 117 1.31 -1.36 31.92
CA SER A 117 2.38 -2.15 31.28
C SER A 117 1.95 -2.62 29.89
N TYR A 118 0.80 -3.28 29.80
CA TYR A 118 0.24 -3.78 28.53
C TYR A 118 -0.08 -2.63 27.56
N SER A 119 -0.74 -1.56 28.04
CA SER A 119 -1.05 -0.39 27.21
C SER A 119 0.21 0.26 26.63
N SER A 120 1.25 0.47 27.45
CA SER A 120 2.52 1.03 26.98
C SER A 120 3.18 0.10 25.98
N TYR A 121 3.26 -1.20 26.27
CA TYR A 121 3.86 -2.19 25.38
C TYR A 121 3.18 -2.24 24.00
N PHE A 122 1.84 -2.34 23.97
CA PHE A 122 1.07 -2.36 22.73
C PHE A 122 1.19 -1.07 21.91
N LYS A 123 1.23 0.09 22.57
CA LYS A 123 1.48 1.37 21.91
C LYS A 123 2.79 1.37 21.13
N TYR A 124 3.87 0.87 21.73
CA TYR A 124 5.19 0.83 21.09
C TYR A 124 5.34 -0.29 20.06
N LEU A 125 4.73 -1.47 20.27
CA LEU A 125 4.66 -2.50 19.22
C LEU A 125 3.87 -2.03 17.99
N GLY A 126 2.88 -1.16 18.17
CA GLY A 126 2.22 -0.48 17.06
C GLY A 126 3.17 0.37 16.22
N LEU A 127 4.20 0.96 16.82
CA LEU A 127 5.23 1.74 16.13
C LEU A 127 6.26 0.85 15.41
N SER A 128 6.56 -0.33 15.93
CA SER A 128 7.49 -1.30 15.30
C SER A 128 6.86 -2.08 14.13
N ARG A 129 5.61 -1.77 13.74
CA ARG A 129 4.86 -2.37 12.63
C ARG A 129 4.67 -3.89 12.72
N ASN A 130 4.58 -4.44 13.93
CA ASN A 130 4.35 -5.87 14.15
C ASN A 130 2.96 -6.15 14.79
N PRO A 131 1.87 -6.08 14.00
CA PRO A 131 0.51 -6.29 14.52
C PRO A 131 0.23 -7.75 14.90
N ALA A 132 0.98 -8.71 14.38
CA ALA A 132 0.80 -10.14 14.68
C ALA A 132 1.20 -10.46 16.12
N ARG A 133 2.35 -9.95 16.58
CA ARG A 133 2.80 -10.12 17.96
C ARG A 133 1.85 -9.46 18.96
N VAL A 134 1.27 -8.31 18.62
CA VAL A 134 0.27 -7.64 19.47
C VAL A 134 -0.97 -8.51 19.68
N LEU A 135 -1.53 -9.09 18.61
CA LEU A 135 -2.68 -9.99 18.71
C LEU A 135 -2.36 -11.27 19.50
N GLN A 136 -1.14 -11.80 19.33
CA GLN A 136 -0.67 -12.97 20.09
C GLN A 136 -0.60 -12.67 21.59
N VAL A 137 0.06 -11.57 21.97
CA VAL A 137 0.23 -11.18 23.39
C VAL A 137 -1.11 -10.82 24.01
N TYR A 138 -1.99 -10.10 23.29
CA TYR A 138 -3.34 -9.80 23.77
C TYR A 138 -4.19 -11.07 23.97
N GLY A 139 -4.10 -12.04 23.05
CA GLY A 139 -4.78 -13.32 23.17
C GLY A 139 -4.28 -14.19 24.33
N ALA A 140 -3.02 -14.01 24.74
CA ALA A 140 -2.36 -14.75 25.81
C ALA A 140 -2.59 -14.16 27.21
N ILE A 141 -3.26 -13.00 27.34
CA ILE A 141 -3.63 -12.44 28.65
C ILE A 141 -4.65 -13.38 29.30
N GLN A 142 -4.23 -14.07 30.37
CA GLN A 142 -5.07 -15.01 31.13
C GLN A 142 -6.02 -14.28 32.08
N ASP A 143 -5.58 -13.17 32.68
CA ASP A 143 -6.42 -12.35 33.54
C ASP A 143 -7.49 -11.64 32.71
N HIS A 144 -8.74 -12.09 32.89
CA HIS A 144 -9.89 -11.52 32.20
C HIS A 144 -10.04 -10.02 32.49
N SER A 145 -9.81 -9.57 33.72
CA SER A 145 -9.97 -8.17 34.13
C SER A 145 -8.99 -7.22 33.42
N LEU A 146 -7.76 -7.68 33.19
CA LEU A 146 -6.77 -6.96 32.38
C LEU A 146 -7.13 -7.01 30.90
N ARG A 147 -7.57 -8.16 30.39
CA ARG A 147 -7.93 -8.33 28.99
C ARG A 147 -9.09 -7.45 28.56
N VAL A 148 -10.08 -7.27 29.44
CA VAL A 148 -11.25 -6.41 29.23
C VAL A 148 -11.03 -4.98 29.75
N HIS A 149 -9.79 -4.51 29.89
CA HIS A 149 -9.55 -3.13 30.30
C HIS A 149 -9.57 -2.17 29.10
N VAL A 150 -10.39 -1.11 29.16
CA VAL A 150 -10.58 -0.13 28.05
C VAL A 150 -9.26 0.43 27.53
N SER A 151 -8.32 0.79 28.41
CA SER A 151 -7.01 1.33 27.97
C SER A 151 -6.15 0.33 27.21
N ILE A 152 -6.24 -0.98 27.53
CA ILE A 152 -5.53 -2.04 26.81
C ILE A 152 -6.18 -2.22 25.44
N CYS A 153 -7.51 -2.35 25.39
CA CYS A 153 -8.27 -2.43 24.14
C CYS A 153 -7.96 -1.24 23.23
N ASN A 154 -7.98 -0.02 23.74
CA ASN A 154 -7.63 1.20 22.99
C ASN A 154 -6.20 1.18 22.45
N SER A 155 -5.24 0.65 23.21
CA SER A 155 -3.84 0.53 22.76
C SER A 155 -3.69 -0.49 21.63
N VAL A 156 -4.41 -1.62 21.71
CA VAL A 156 -4.45 -2.63 20.65
C VAL A 156 -5.20 -2.10 19.42
N LEU A 157 -6.34 -1.43 19.59
CA LEU A 157 -7.08 -0.76 18.52
C LEU A 157 -6.17 0.23 17.78
N GLY A 158 -5.47 1.09 18.51
CA GLY A 158 -4.52 2.06 17.93
C GLY A 158 -3.39 1.38 17.15
N CYS A 159 -2.86 0.26 17.64
CA CYS A 159 -1.88 -0.55 16.92
C CYS A 159 -2.47 -1.12 15.61
N LEU A 160 -3.65 -1.74 15.67
CA LEU A 160 -4.30 -2.36 14.51
C LEU A 160 -4.64 -1.32 13.43
N VAL A 161 -5.17 -0.18 13.85
CA VAL A 161 -5.48 0.96 12.96
C VAL A 161 -4.21 1.50 12.28
N LYS A 162 -3.13 1.74 13.04
CA LYS A 162 -1.84 2.20 12.49
C LYS A 162 -1.26 1.22 11.47
N ASN A 163 -1.48 -0.08 11.68
CA ASN A 163 -1.02 -1.15 10.81
C ASN A 163 -2.02 -1.55 9.72
N ARG A 164 -3.06 -0.73 9.46
CA ARG A 164 -4.09 -0.95 8.43
C ARG A 164 -4.87 -2.26 8.56
N ARG A 165 -4.95 -2.81 9.78
CA ARG A 165 -5.70 -4.05 10.09
C ARG A 165 -7.12 -3.72 10.56
N PHE A 166 -7.87 -3.00 9.72
CA PHE A 166 -9.17 -2.45 10.06
C PHE A 166 -10.21 -3.52 10.42
N ASP A 167 -10.26 -4.65 9.71
CA ASP A 167 -11.22 -5.72 10.04
C ASP A 167 -10.95 -6.32 11.43
N SER A 168 -9.68 -6.44 11.80
CA SER A 168 -9.30 -6.91 13.14
C SER A 168 -9.61 -5.86 14.21
N SER A 169 -9.46 -4.57 13.92
CA SER A 169 -9.81 -3.51 14.88
C SER A 169 -11.31 -3.45 15.15
N PHE A 170 -12.16 -3.54 14.12
CA PHE A 170 -13.61 -3.58 14.31
C PHE A 170 -14.07 -4.84 15.06
N LYS A 171 -13.48 -6.02 14.77
CA LYS A 171 -13.77 -7.24 15.55
C LYS A 171 -13.41 -7.10 17.03
N LEU A 172 -12.30 -6.43 17.34
CA LEU A 172 -11.90 -6.16 18.71
C LEU A 172 -12.88 -5.20 19.39
N TYR A 173 -13.32 -4.15 18.68
CA TYR A 173 -14.34 -3.22 19.15
C TYR A 173 -15.68 -3.93 19.44
N ASP A 174 -16.18 -4.75 18.51
CA ASP A 174 -17.41 -5.54 18.72
C ASP A 174 -17.28 -6.48 19.92
N GLY A 175 -16.07 -7.03 20.14
CA GLY A 175 -15.74 -7.78 21.34
C GLY A 175 -15.83 -6.92 22.60
N MET A 176 -15.24 -5.73 22.58
CA MET A 176 -15.26 -4.77 23.69
C MET A 176 -16.70 -4.47 24.14
N ILE A 177 -17.61 -4.21 23.20
CA ILE A 177 -19.03 -3.97 23.47
C ILE A 177 -19.73 -5.22 24.05
N ARG A 178 -19.45 -6.41 23.48
CA ARG A 178 -20.07 -7.67 23.93
C ARG A 178 -19.68 -8.04 25.36
N GLU A 179 -18.46 -7.72 25.76
CA GLU A 179 -17.97 -7.91 27.14
C GLU A 179 -18.48 -6.81 28.10
N GLY A 180 -19.35 -5.90 27.66
CA GLY A 180 -20.01 -4.90 28.50
C GLY A 180 -19.16 -3.66 28.81
N LEU A 181 -18.08 -3.43 28.07
CA LEU A 181 -17.25 -2.23 28.25
C LEU A 181 -17.87 -1.02 27.56
N THR A 182 -17.80 0.13 28.24
CA THR A 182 -18.24 1.40 27.68
C THR A 182 -17.09 2.06 26.92
N PRO A 183 -17.22 2.26 25.58
CA PRO A 183 -16.24 3.02 24.82
C PRO A 183 -16.11 4.46 25.33
N ASP A 184 -14.89 4.94 25.40
CA ASP A 184 -14.60 6.35 25.71
C ASP A 184 -14.39 7.17 24.41
N PRO A 185 -14.37 8.52 24.47
CA PRO A 185 -14.11 9.35 23.30
C PRO A 185 -12.80 9.00 22.57
N PHE A 186 -11.79 8.52 23.30
CA PHE A 186 -10.52 8.06 22.73
C PHE A 186 -10.69 6.80 21.87
N THR A 187 -11.56 5.88 22.26
CA THR A 187 -11.93 4.68 21.48
C THR A 187 -12.48 5.09 20.12
N TYR A 188 -13.48 5.99 20.13
CA TYR A 188 -14.11 6.48 18.91
C TYR A 188 -13.12 7.25 18.04
N SER A 189 -12.35 8.18 18.61
CA SER A 189 -11.30 8.91 17.88
C SER A 189 -10.28 7.97 17.22
N THR A 190 -9.85 6.92 17.94
CA THR A 190 -8.92 5.90 17.42
C THR A 190 -9.52 5.15 16.23
N LEU A 191 -10.77 4.69 16.33
CA LEU A 191 -11.45 3.98 15.24
C LEU A 191 -11.72 4.88 14.03
N LEU A 192 -12.18 6.11 14.27
CA LEU A 192 -12.42 7.12 13.24
C LEU A 192 -11.13 7.43 12.47
N SER A 193 -9.99 7.56 13.14
CA SER A 193 -8.70 7.78 12.46
C SER A 193 -8.35 6.65 11.46
N GLY A 194 -8.84 5.43 11.71
CA GLY A 194 -8.69 4.30 10.80
C GLY A 194 -9.62 4.37 9.59
N CYS A 195 -10.79 4.96 9.73
CA CYS A 195 -11.76 5.12 8.66
C CYS A 195 -11.21 5.95 7.49
N MET A 196 -10.29 6.88 7.70
CA MET A 196 -9.70 7.70 6.63
C MET A 196 -9.09 6.88 5.47
N LYS A 197 -8.54 5.69 5.76
CA LYS A 197 -7.80 4.88 4.76
C LYS A 197 -8.59 3.65 4.27
N PHE A 198 -9.81 3.47 4.75
CA PHE A 198 -10.65 2.32 4.43
C PHE A 198 -11.63 2.69 3.31
N LYS A 199 -11.82 1.85 2.28
CA LYS A 199 -12.65 2.21 1.10
C LYS A 199 -14.11 2.55 1.42
N GLN A 200 -14.66 1.99 2.49
CA GLN A 200 -16.00 2.30 3.01
C GLN A 200 -15.88 3.00 4.37
N GLY A 201 -14.87 3.85 4.52
CA GLY A 201 -14.51 4.49 5.77
C GLY A 201 -15.58 5.45 6.27
N TYR A 202 -16.13 6.26 5.36
CA TYR A 202 -17.16 7.23 5.71
C TYR A 202 -18.42 6.59 6.31
N THR A 203 -18.97 5.53 5.70
CA THR A 203 -20.18 4.86 6.22
C THR A 203 -19.97 4.28 7.61
N LYS A 204 -18.81 3.66 7.85
CA LYS A 204 -18.43 3.18 9.19
C LYS A 204 -18.23 4.33 10.18
N ALA A 205 -17.60 5.42 9.75
CA ALA A 205 -17.43 6.61 10.58
C ALA A 205 -18.78 7.19 11.02
N MET A 206 -19.76 7.27 10.12
CA MET A 206 -21.12 7.73 10.46
C MET A 206 -21.81 6.80 11.46
N GLY A 207 -21.63 5.48 11.31
CA GLY A 207 -22.11 4.51 12.31
C GLY A 207 -21.53 4.77 13.70
N LEU A 208 -20.21 4.99 13.79
CA LEU A 208 -19.53 5.30 15.05
C LEU A 208 -19.97 6.63 15.66
N ILE A 209 -20.23 7.67 14.85
CA ILE A 209 -20.71 8.97 15.33
C ILE A 209 -22.15 8.87 15.84
N ASN A 210 -23.02 8.14 15.14
CA ASN A 210 -24.39 7.91 15.59
C ASN A 210 -24.40 7.15 16.93
N GLU A 211 -23.52 6.16 17.07
CA GLU A 211 -23.34 5.44 18.32
C GLU A 211 -22.83 6.38 19.43
N LEU A 212 -21.78 7.16 19.19
CA LEU A 212 -21.23 8.14 20.12
C LEU A 212 -22.32 9.11 20.63
N ASN A 213 -23.13 9.65 19.73
CA ASN A 213 -24.23 10.55 20.07
C ASN A 213 -25.33 9.84 20.87
N SER A 214 -25.66 8.59 20.53
CA SER A 214 -26.66 7.79 21.26
C SER A 214 -26.23 7.45 22.69
N GLN A 215 -24.93 7.37 22.94
CA GLN A 215 -24.34 7.21 24.28
C GLN A 215 -24.28 8.53 25.08
N GLY A 216 -24.79 9.63 24.51
CA GLY A 216 -24.79 10.95 25.15
C GLY A 216 -23.41 11.62 25.22
N LEU A 217 -22.42 11.08 24.51
CA LEU A 217 -21.08 11.68 24.43
C LEU A 217 -21.12 12.87 23.46
N GLN A 218 -20.41 13.94 23.80
CA GLN A 218 -20.26 15.10 22.93
C GLN A 218 -19.02 14.94 22.06
N MET A 219 -19.10 15.38 20.82
CA MET A 219 -17.95 15.43 19.92
C MET A 219 -17.00 16.52 20.38
N ASP A 220 -15.71 16.20 20.50
CA ASP A 220 -14.68 17.20 20.77
C ASP A 220 -14.04 17.70 19.47
N SER A 221 -13.16 18.71 19.60
CA SER A 221 -12.40 19.25 18.48
C SER A 221 -11.58 18.18 17.73
N VAL A 222 -11.09 17.14 18.42
CA VAL A 222 -10.29 16.07 17.79
C VAL A 222 -11.18 15.21 16.88
N ILE A 223 -12.37 14.86 17.34
CA ILE A 223 -13.35 14.10 16.56
C ILE A 223 -13.81 14.90 15.35
N TYR A 224 -14.13 16.19 15.52
CA TYR A 224 -14.47 17.07 14.40
C TYR A 224 -13.36 17.15 13.35
N GLY A 225 -12.12 17.41 13.77
CA GLY A 225 -10.97 17.41 12.86
C GLY A 225 -10.80 16.07 12.13
N THR A 226 -11.01 14.95 12.82
CA THR A 226 -10.93 13.61 12.22
C THR A 226 -12.04 13.39 11.19
N LEU A 227 -13.27 13.83 11.48
CA LEU A 227 -14.39 13.75 10.52
C LEU A 227 -14.12 14.57 9.26
N LEU A 228 -13.64 15.81 9.40
CA LEU A 228 -13.26 16.64 8.25
C LEU A 228 -12.22 15.92 7.38
N ALA A 229 -11.21 15.30 7.99
CA ALA A 229 -10.19 14.54 7.28
C ALA A 229 -10.76 13.27 6.61
N ILE A 230 -11.72 12.58 7.23
CA ILE A 230 -12.43 11.44 6.63
C ILE A 230 -13.24 11.92 5.42
N CYS A 231 -14.02 12.99 5.56
CA CYS A 231 -14.79 13.59 4.47
C CYS A 231 -13.89 13.98 3.30
N ALA A 232 -12.75 14.64 3.57
CA ALA A 232 -11.76 14.98 2.55
C ALA A 232 -11.20 13.75 1.82
N SER A 233 -10.86 12.68 2.56
CA SER A 233 -10.31 11.45 1.97
C SER A 233 -11.31 10.65 1.10
N HIS A 234 -12.61 10.88 1.30
CA HIS A 234 -13.69 10.18 0.59
C HIS A 234 -14.49 11.10 -0.36
N ASN A 235 -14.02 12.33 -0.56
CA ASN A 235 -14.63 13.34 -1.43
C ASN A 235 -16.04 13.82 -1.03
N TYR A 236 -16.36 13.80 0.27
CA TYR A 236 -17.62 14.31 0.85
C TYR A 236 -17.46 15.78 1.28
N CYS A 237 -17.30 16.66 0.30
CA CYS A 237 -16.98 18.07 0.53
C CYS A 237 -18.12 18.84 1.23
N GLU A 238 -19.35 18.60 0.82
CA GLU A 238 -20.53 19.28 1.38
C GLU A 238 -20.73 18.90 2.85
N GLU A 239 -20.54 17.63 3.19
CA GLU A 239 -20.62 17.15 4.57
C GLU A 239 -19.47 17.69 5.42
N ALA A 240 -18.27 17.87 4.85
CA ALA A 240 -17.17 18.54 5.54
C ALA A 240 -17.53 19.99 5.93
N GLU A 241 -18.20 20.74 5.04
CA GLU A 241 -18.69 22.08 5.33
C GLU A 241 -19.71 22.09 6.48
N VAL A 242 -20.67 21.15 6.44
CA VAL A 242 -21.69 21.00 7.49
C VAL A 242 -21.03 20.72 8.84
N TYR A 243 -20.06 19.81 8.92
CA TYR A 243 -19.35 19.53 10.18
C TYR A 243 -18.49 20.68 10.65
N PHE A 244 -17.86 21.42 9.74
CA PHE A 244 -17.05 22.59 10.11
C PHE A 244 -17.93 23.71 10.69
N GLN A 245 -19.10 23.95 10.09
CA GLN A 245 -20.05 24.94 10.61
C GLN A 245 -20.66 24.49 11.94
N LYS A 246 -21.10 23.23 12.03
CA LYS A 246 -21.62 22.64 13.28
C LYS A 246 -20.62 22.78 14.43
N MET A 247 -19.34 22.54 14.17
CA MET A 247 -18.27 22.73 15.15
C MET A 247 -18.20 24.18 15.67
N LYS A 248 -18.31 25.18 14.77
CA LYS A 248 -18.35 26.60 15.15
C LYS A 248 -19.62 26.94 15.95
N ASP A 249 -20.77 26.40 15.54
CA ASP A 249 -22.07 26.63 16.18
C ASP A 249 -22.13 26.04 17.60
N GLU A 250 -21.45 24.90 17.83
CA GLU A 250 -21.28 24.29 19.16
C GLU A 250 -20.20 24.98 20.01
N GLY A 251 -19.61 26.08 19.52
CA GLY A 251 -18.68 26.92 20.27
C GLY A 251 -17.22 26.45 20.24
N HIS A 252 -16.87 25.46 19.41
CA HIS A 252 -15.48 25.05 19.24
C HIS A 252 -14.74 26.00 18.29
N THR A 253 -13.56 26.44 18.69
CA THR A 253 -12.71 27.32 17.87
C THR A 253 -11.90 26.49 16.85
N PRO A 254 -12.09 26.70 15.53
CA PRO A 254 -11.31 25.99 14.53
C PRO A 254 -9.81 26.32 14.64
N ASN A 255 -8.97 25.29 14.73
CA ASN A 255 -7.51 25.41 14.62
C ASN A 255 -7.01 25.11 13.18
N LEU A 256 -5.71 25.28 12.94
CA LEU A 256 -5.07 25.04 11.63
C LEU A 256 -5.34 23.65 11.05
N PHE A 257 -5.50 22.61 11.88
CA PHE A 257 -5.79 21.25 11.40
C PHE A 257 -7.20 21.13 10.81
N HIS A 258 -8.20 21.80 11.38
CA HIS A 258 -9.56 21.81 10.83
C HIS A 258 -9.60 22.54 9.48
N TYR A 259 -8.96 23.71 9.41
CA TYR A 259 -8.83 24.47 8.17
C TYR A 259 -8.09 23.66 7.09
N SER A 260 -6.96 23.04 7.43
CA SER A 260 -6.20 22.20 6.51
C SER A 260 -7.03 21.01 6.01
N SER A 261 -7.82 20.37 6.88
CA SER A 261 -8.67 19.24 6.52
C SER A 261 -9.79 19.64 5.57
N LEU A 262 -10.49 20.75 5.84
CA LEU A 262 -11.53 21.28 4.95
C LEU A 262 -10.95 21.78 3.62
N LEU A 263 -9.80 22.45 3.66
CA LEU A 263 -9.08 22.87 2.45
C LEU A 263 -8.67 21.66 1.59
N ASN A 264 -8.26 20.57 2.21
CA ASN A 264 -7.94 19.33 1.49
C ASN A 264 -9.20 18.72 0.84
N ALA A 265 -10.38 18.84 1.47
CA ALA A 265 -11.65 18.44 0.83
C ALA A 265 -11.93 19.27 -0.44
N TYR A 266 -11.70 20.60 -0.39
CA TYR A 266 -11.79 21.45 -1.59
C TYR A 266 -10.77 21.08 -2.67
N SER A 267 -9.59 20.59 -2.28
CA SER A 267 -8.55 20.16 -3.23
C SER A 267 -8.94 18.94 -4.05
N GLU A 268 -9.84 18.07 -3.57
CA GLU A 268 -10.26 16.90 -4.34
C GLU A 268 -11.24 17.26 -5.45
N ASN A 269 -12.12 18.23 -5.21
CA ASN A 269 -13.06 18.75 -6.21
C ASN A 269 -12.57 20.01 -6.96
N ALA A 270 -11.33 20.45 -6.70
CA ALA A 270 -10.74 21.67 -7.26
C ALA A 270 -11.59 22.95 -7.05
N ASN A 271 -12.32 23.03 -5.93
CA ASN A 271 -13.19 24.18 -5.62
C ASN A 271 -12.38 25.33 -5.02
N TYR A 272 -11.73 26.10 -5.89
CA TYR A 272 -10.85 27.20 -5.49
C TYR A 272 -11.59 28.39 -4.87
N GLU A 273 -12.84 28.66 -5.27
CA GLU A 273 -13.63 29.78 -4.73
C GLU A 273 -13.89 29.58 -3.23
N LYS A 274 -14.35 28.38 -2.85
CA LYS A 274 -14.54 28.02 -1.44
C LYS A 274 -13.21 27.96 -0.67
N ALA A 275 -12.13 27.52 -1.31
CA ALA A 275 -10.81 27.52 -0.71
C ALA A 275 -10.32 28.95 -0.38
N GLU A 276 -10.54 29.92 -1.27
CA GLU A 276 -10.17 31.32 -1.04
C GLU A 276 -11.00 31.95 0.09
N LEU A 277 -12.31 31.67 0.13
CA LEU A 277 -13.17 32.09 1.25
C LEU A 277 -12.69 31.49 2.58
N LEU A 278 -12.30 30.22 2.59
CA LEU A 278 -11.79 29.55 3.77
C LEU A 278 -10.44 30.15 4.23
N MET A 279 -9.56 30.49 3.29
CA MET A 279 -8.29 31.17 3.60
C MET A 279 -8.51 32.57 4.18
N LYS A 280 -9.55 33.28 3.71
CA LYS A 280 -9.97 34.56 4.30
C LYS A 280 -10.49 34.39 5.73
N ASP A 281 -11.37 33.41 5.97
CA ASP A 281 -11.89 33.07 7.30
C ASP A 281 -10.77 32.70 8.28
N LEU A 282 -9.78 31.92 7.82
CA LEU A 282 -8.60 31.56 8.61
C LEU A 282 -7.83 32.81 9.04
N ARG A 283 -7.52 33.72 8.11
CA ARG A 283 -6.76 34.94 8.40
C ARG A 283 -7.55 35.90 9.28
N SER A 284 -8.87 36.06 9.06
CA SER A 284 -9.72 36.89 9.93
C SER A 284 -9.88 36.32 11.34
N SER A 285 -9.69 35.01 11.51
CA SER A 285 -9.67 34.35 12.83
C SER A 285 -8.33 34.53 13.57
N GLY A 286 -7.41 35.35 13.03
CA GLY A 286 -6.12 35.64 13.66
C GLY A 286 -5.08 34.52 13.51
N LEU A 287 -5.35 33.52 12.67
CA LEU A 287 -4.42 32.43 12.40
C LEU A 287 -3.51 32.77 11.22
N THR A 288 -2.27 32.29 11.26
CA THR A 288 -1.33 32.39 10.14
C THR A 288 -1.27 31.05 9.40
N PRO A 289 -1.47 31.02 8.07
CA PRO A 289 -1.27 29.80 7.30
C PRO A 289 0.15 29.25 7.48
N ASN A 290 0.26 27.95 7.73
CA ASN A 290 1.53 27.25 7.73
C ASN A 290 1.82 26.63 6.36
N GLU A 291 3.02 26.07 6.20
CA GLU A 291 3.47 25.37 4.99
C GLU A 291 2.44 24.35 4.47
N VAL A 292 1.85 23.54 5.36
CA VAL A 292 0.87 22.49 4.98
C VAL A 292 -0.36 23.11 4.32
N ILE A 293 -0.88 24.21 4.87
CA ILE A 293 -2.06 24.90 4.32
C ILE A 293 -1.74 25.53 2.97
N LEU A 294 -0.58 26.20 2.85
CA LEU A 294 -0.17 26.83 1.60
C LEU A 294 0.10 25.80 0.50
N ASN A 295 0.74 24.66 0.81
CA ASN A 295 0.90 23.54 -0.13
C ASN A 295 -0.46 22.94 -0.55
N THR A 296 -1.41 22.85 0.38
CA THR A 296 -2.77 22.39 0.06
C THR A 296 -3.50 23.38 -0.84
N LEU A 297 -3.35 24.68 -0.61
CA LEU A 297 -3.90 25.74 -1.47
C LEU A 297 -3.25 25.70 -2.87
N LEU A 298 -1.93 25.47 -2.95
CA LEU A 298 -1.22 25.28 -4.21
C LEU A 298 -1.79 24.09 -4.98
N LYS A 299 -2.09 22.97 -4.30
CA LYS A 299 -2.77 21.81 -4.89
C LYS A 299 -4.17 22.16 -5.40
N VAL A 300 -4.94 22.97 -4.68
CA VAL A 300 -6.27 23.45 -5.12
C VAL A 300 -6.14 24.25 -6.42
N TYR A 301 -5.27 25.26 -6.47
CA TYR A 301 -5.06 26.08 -7.67
C TYR A 301 -4.55 25.26 -8.85
N SER A 302 -3.58 24.38 -8.62
CA SER A 302 -2.99 23.52 -9.64
C SER A 302 -4.01 22.56 -10.25
N LYS A 303 -4.85 21.91 -9.43
CA LYS A 303 -5.94 21.05 -9.93
C LYS A 303 -7.08 21.83 -10.58
N GLY A 304 -7.34 23.05 -10.12
CA GLY A 304 -8.33 23.95 -10.71
C GLY A 304 -7.89 24.60 -12.03
N GLY A 305 -6.66 24.34 -12.48
CA GLY A 305 -6.11 24.93 -13.71
C GLY A 305 -5.74 26.41 -13.58
N LEU A 306 -5.74 26.95 -12.35
CA LEU A 306 -5.38 28.33 -12.05
C LEU A 306 -3.86 28.46 -11.91
N PHE A 307 -3.14 28.13 -12.98
CA PHE A 307 -1.68 27.98 -12.95
C PHE A 307 -0.93 29.27 -12.65
N GLU A 308 -1.46 30.43 -13.04
CA GLU A 308 -0.82 31.72 -12.70
C GLU A 308 -0.90 32.01 -11.20
N LYS A 309 -2.07 31.85 -10.57
CA LYS A 309 -2.22 31.92 -9.11
C LYS A 309 -1.33 30.89 -8.40
N ALA A 310 -1.18 29.70 -8.98
CA ALA A 310 -0.31 28.68 -8.43
C ALA A 310 1.19 29.07 -8.49
N LYS A 311 1.64 29.72 -9.57
CA LYS A 311 3.01 30.26 -9.69
C LYS A 311 3.27 31.42 -8.71
N GLU A 312 2.29 32.31 -8.54
CA GLU A 312 2.35 33.40 -7.54
C GLU A 312 2.50 32.82 -6.12
N LEU A 313 1.67 31.82 -5.78
CA LEU A 313 1.73 31.15 -4.48
C LEU A 313 3.04 30.37 -4.28
N LEU A 314 3.59 29.76 -5.34
CA LEU A 314 4.91 29.13 -5.28
C LEU A 314 6.00 30.18 -4.99
N SER A 315 5.91 31.36 -5.58
CA SER A 315 6.85 32.46 -5.30
C SER A 315 6.73 32.96 -3.85
N GLU A 316 5.52 33.00 -3.28
CA GLU A 316 5.30 33.30 -1.85
C GLU A 316 5.93 32.23 -0.94
N LEU A 317 5.78 30.95 -1.30
CA LEU A 317 6.41 29.83 -0.60
C LEU A 317 7.94 29.91 -0.64
N GLU A 318 8.52 30.27 -1.79
CA GLU A 318 9.96 30.51 -1.95
C GLU A 318 10.44 31.64 -1.05
N ALA A 319 9.79 32.81 -1.12
CA ALA A 319 10.14 33.98 -0.32
C ALA A 319 10.02 33.71 1.20
N SER A 320 9.12 32.82 1.59
CA SER A 320 8.91 32.42 2.99
C SER A 320 9.85 31.31 3.47
N GLY A 321 10.70 30.75 2.59
CA GLY A 321 11.57 29.61 2.89
C GLY A 321 10.85 28.27 3.01
N PHE A 322 9.58 28.18 2.58
CA PHE A 322 8.76 26.97 2.59
C PHE A 322 8.89 26.12 1.30
N ALA A 323 9.75 26.53 0.36
CA ALA A 323 10.04 25.80 -0.88
C ALA A 323 11.49 25.31 -0.99
N GLN A 324 12.13 24.98 0.15
CA GLN A 324 13.48 24.37 0.16
C GLN A 324 13.48 22.90 -0.28
N ASP A 325 12.34 22.22 -0.10
CA ASP A 325 12.10 20.84 -0.54
C ASP A 325 11.31 20.82 -1.85
N GLU A 326 11.39 19.72 -2.59
CA GLU A 326 10.75 19.55 -3.90
C GLU A 326 9.21 19.51 -3.89
N MET A 327 8.55 19.45 -2.73
CA MET A 327 7.09 19.23 -2.63
C MET A 327 6.26 20.34 -3.32
N PRO A 328 6.49 21.65 -3.08
CA PRO A 328 5.71 22.71 -3.74
C PRO A 328 5.86 22.68 -5.27
N TYR A 329 7.09 22.50 -5.77
CA TYR A 329 7.35 22.34 -7.20
C TYR A 329 6.65 21.12 -7.76
N SER A 330 6.74 19.98 -7.09
CA SER A 330 6.12 18.72 -7.52
C SER A 330 4.60 18.83 -7.64
N ILE A 331 3.94 19.57 -6.73
CA ILE A 331 2.49 19.83 -6.80
C ILE A 331 2.13 20.60 -8.08
N LEU A 332 2.86 21.67 -8.37
CA LEU A 332 2.59 22.50 -9.55
C LEU A 332 2.98 21.80 -10.85
N ILE A 333 4.12 21.09 -10.89
CA ILE A 333 4.55 20.27 -12.01
C ILE A 333 3.49 19.20 -12.34
N ASP A 334 3.01 18.44 -11.34
CA ASP A 334 1.96 17.43 -11.54
C ASP A 334 0.65 18.07 -12.02
N GLY A 335 0.28 19.23 -11.48
CA GLY A 335 -0.86 20.01 -11.95
C GLY A 335 -0.75 20.42 -13.42
N LEU A 336 0.38 21.01 -13.81
CA LEU A 336 0.67 21.44 -15.18
C LEU A 336 0.64 20.25 -16.15
N VAL A 337 1.25 19.12 -15.76
CA VAL A 337 1.22 17.87 -16.54
C VAL A 337 -0.22 17.37 -16.73
N LYS A 338 -1.03 17.36 -15.67
CA LYS A 338 -2.45 16.95 -15.74
C LYS A 338 -3.31 17.92 -16.56
N GLY A 339 -2.96 19.20 -16.56
CA GLY A 339 -3.54 20.22 -17.42
C GLY A 339 -3.03 20.19 -18.87
N GLY A 340 -2.15 19.25 -19.23
CA GLY A 340 -1.59 19.11 -20.59
C GLY A 340 -0.48 20.10 -20.93
N LYS A 341 -0.02 20.92 -19.97
CA LYS A 341 1.00 21.96 -20.14
C LYS A 341 2.42 21.41 -19.90
N ILE A 342 2.83 20.40 -20.67
CA ILE A 342 4.10 19.69 -20.46
C ILE A 342 5.32 20.62 -20.61
N GLN A 343 5.28 21.59 -21.53
CA GLN A 343 6.40 22.53 -21.70
C GLN A 343 6.59 23.42 -20.45
N GLU A 344 5.50 23.97 -19.91
CA GLU A 344 5.57 24.76 -18.67
C GLU A 344 6.05 23.92 -17.48
N ALA A 345 5.58 22.66 -17.38
CA ALA A 345 6.07 21.73 -16.36
C ALA A 345 7.57 21.45 -16.51
N THR A 346 8.08 21.37 -17.74
CA THR A 346 9.50 21.14 -18.02
C THR A 346 10.35 22.35 -17.63
N MET A 347 9.88 23.57 -17.93
CA MET A 347 10.57 24.80 -17.50
C MET A 347 10.65 24.89 -15.98
N LEU A 348 9.54 24.65 -15.28
CA LEU A 348 9.50 24.68 -13.82
C LEU A 348 10.38 23.60 -13.18
N PHE A 349 10.42 22.40 -13.79
CA PHE A 349 11.32 21.34 -13.34
C PHE A 349 12.80 21.71 -13.49
N ASN A 350 13.18 22.37 -14.59
CA ASN A 350 14.56 22.84 -14.77
C ASN A 350 14.91 23.97 -13.81
N GLU A 351 14.00 24.92 -13.58
CA GLU A 351 14.16 25.98 -12.59
C GLU A 351 14.39 25.42 -11.18
N MET A 352 13.62 24.41 -10.78
CA MET A 352 13.80 23.70 -9.51
C MET A 352 15.21 23.11 -9.38
N LYS A 353 15.74 22.50 -10.47
CA LYS A 353 17.11 21.95 -10.50
C LYS A 353 18.17 23.05 -10.42
N GLU A 354 18.01 24.13 -11.19
CA GLU A 354 18.93 25.27 -11.20
C GLU A 354 19.03 25.96 -9.84
N LYS A 355 17.91 26.04 -9.11
CA LYS A 355 17.85 26.54 -7.74
C LYS A 355 18.49 25.60 -6.71
N GLY A 356 18.89 24.38 -7.09
CA GLY A 356 19.47 23.39 -6.20
C GLY A 356 18.50 22.90 -5.11
N VAL A 357 17.19 22.89 -5.41
CA VAL A 357 16.15 22.45 -4.49
C VAL A 357 16.41 20.99 -4.11
N LYS A 358 16.28 20.68 -2.82
CA LYS A 358 16.49 19.32 -2.34
C LYS A 358 15.38 18.41 -2.88
N SER A 359 15.78 17.44 -3.70
CA SER A 359 14.88 16.48 -4.34
C SER A 359 15.11 15.08 -3.78
N ASP A 360 14.02 14.32 -3.61
CA ASP A 360 14.05 12.89 -3.30
C ASP A 360 13.78 12.01 -4.54
N GLY A 361 13.51 12.65 -5.69
CA GLY A 361 13.24 12.00 -6.97
C GLY A 361 11.77 12.02 -7.40
N TYR A 362 10.82 12.49 -6.58
CA TYR A 362 9.40 12.47 -6.95
C TYR A 362 9.12 13.35 -8.18
N ALA A 363 9.72 14.53 -8.27
CA ALA A 363 9.60 15.41 -9.43
C ALA A 363 10.11 14.75 -10.73
N PHE A 364 11.21 14.01 -10.67
CA PHE A 364 11.71 13.19 -11.79
C PHE A 364 10.68 12.13 -12.20
N SER A 365 10.08 11.42 -11.24
CA SER A 365 9.05 10.41 -11.51
C SER A 365 7.83 11.01 -12.25
N ILE A 366 7.37 12.19 -11.83
CA ILE A 366 6.29 12.91 -12.51
C ILE A 366 6.69 13.22 -13.96
N MET A 367 7.86 13.82 -14.17
CA MET A 367 8.32 14.25 -15.48
C MET A 367 8.63 13.08 -16.43
N ILE A 368 9.32 12.03 -15.97
CA ILE A 368 9.58 10.83 -16.78
C ILE A 368 8.25 10.21 -17.24
N SER A 369 7.28 10.09 -16.33
CA SER A 369 5.94 9.55 -16.62
C SER A 369 5.15 10.45 -17.57
N ALA A 370 5.24 11.77 -17.41
CA ALA A 370 4.59 12.77 -18.27
C ALA A 370 5.14 12.70 -19.70
N LEU A 371 6.46 12.79 -19.86
CA LEU A 371 7.14 12.72 -21.16
C LEU A 371 6.89 11.39 -21.86
N HIS A 372 6.93 10.28 -21.12
CA HIS A 372 6.61 8.96 -21.66
C HIS A 372 5.17 8.89 -22.22
N ARG A 373 4.19 9.38 -21.45
CA ARG A 373 2.77 9.41 -21.87
C ARG A 373 2.51 10.40 -23.01
N GLY A 374 3.24 11.52 -23.04
CA GLY A 374 3.20 12.52 -24.10
C GLY A 374 3.89 12.09 -25.39
N GLY A 375 4.53 10.93 -25.44
CA GLY A 375 5.23 10.42 -26.63
C GLY A 375 6.67 10.92 -26.78
N HIS A 376 7.16 11.78 -25.88
CA HIS A 376 8.53 12.28 -25.80
C HIS A 376 9.48 11.21 -25.23
N ARG A 377 9.55 10.06 -25.89
CA ARG A 377 10.23 8.85 -25.36
C ARG A 377 11.72 9.05 -25.15
N GLN A 378 12.39 9.80 -26.03
CA GLN A 378 13.83 10.04 -25.93
C GLN A 378 14.16 10.96 -24.75
N GLU A 379 13.39 12.02 -24.54
CA GLU A 379 13.53 12.92 -23.39
C GLU A 379 13.26 12.18 -22.07
N SER A 380 12.19 11.37 -22.04
CA SER A 380 11.87 10.50 -20.90
C SER A 380 13.01 9.53 -20.56
N LYS A 381 13.70 9.00 -21.58
CA LYS A 381 14.87 8.11 -21.41
C LYS A 381 16.07 8.89 -20.86
N GLN A 382 16.35 10.06 -21.41
CA GLN A 382 17.46 10.89 -20.95
C GLN A 382 17.28 11.26 -19.48
N LEU A 383 16.06 11.67 -19.11
CA LEU A 383 15.73 12.05 -17.74
C LEU A 383 15.80 10.86 -16.77
N ALA A 384 15.45 9.65 -17.22
CA ALA A 384 15.63 8.43 -16.43
C ALA A 384 17.11 8.11 -16.15
N LYS A 385 18.01 8.37 -17.12
CA LYS A 385 19.45 8.19 -16.94
C LYS A 385 20.05 9.25 -16.00
N GLU A 386 19.60 10.49 -16.12
CA GLU A 386 19.97 11.59 -15.20
C GLU A 386 19.55 11.26 -13.77
N PHE A 387 18.29 10.83 -13.58
CA PHE A 387 17.77 10.39 -12.29
C PHE A 387 18.64 9.30 -11.65
N GLU A 388 19.08 8.31 -12.44
CA GLU A 388 19.96 7.24 -11.97
C GLU A 388 21.40 7.69 -11.64
N ALA A 389 21.88 8.76 -12.25
CA ALA A 389 23.20 9.29 -11.97
C ALA A 389 23.22 10.12 -10.68
N GLU A 390 22.13 10.84 -10.41
CA GLU A 390 22.04 11.81 -9.31
C GLU A 390 21.52 11.18 -8.00
N ASN A 391 20.67 10.15 -8.07
CA ASN A 391 20.01 9.59 -6.90
C ASN A 391 20.65 8.27 -6.43
N ALA A 392 21.10 8.26 -5.18
CA ALA A 392 21.69 7.08 -4.53
C ALA A 392 20.63 6.13 -3.93
N THR A 393 19.44 6.65 -3.62
CA THR A 393 18.33 5.88 -3.04
C THR A 393 17.18 5.80 -4.02
N TYR A 394 16.72 4.59 -4.26
CA TYR A 394 15.65 4.31 -5.22
C TYR A 394 14.42 3.80 -4.49
N ASP A 395 13.26 4.40 -4.75
CA ASP A 395 11.99 3.75 -4.45
C ASP A 395 11.56 2.86 -5.62
N LEU A 396 10.68 1.88 -5.34
CA LEU A 396 10.20 0.95 -6.36
C LEU A 396 9.37 1.65 -7.46
N VAL A 397 8.75 2.79 -7.15
CA VAL A 397 7.89 3.53 -8.09
C VAL A 397 8.76 4.22 -9.15
N MET A 398 9.83 4.89 -8.74
CA MET A 398 10.83 5.53 -9.57
C MET A 398 11.51 4.53 -10.49
N LEU A 399 11.95 3.38 -9.95
CA LEU A 399 12.51 2.28 -10.74
C LEU A 399 11.52 1.76 -11.79
N ASN A 400 10.25 1.56 -11.42
CA ASN A 400 9.22 1.15 -12.35
C ASN A 400 8.93 2.21 -13.43
N THR A 401 9.05 3.49 -13.10
CA THR A 401 8.89 4.62 -14.04
C THR A 401 10.05 4.66 -15.04
N SER A 402 11.30 4.58 -14.58
CA SER A 402 12.49 4.49 -15.44
C SER A 402 12.46 3.23 -16.31
N LEU A 403 12.08 2.08 -15.74
CA LEU A 403 11.94 0.83 -16.47
C LEU A 403 10.93 0.97 -17.61
N ARG A 404 9.79 1.65 -17.38
CA ARG A 404 8.79 1.88 -18.43
C ARG A 404 9.35 2.76 -19.55
N SER A 405 10.15 3.77 -19.21
CA SER A 405 10.84 4.64 -20.17
C SER A 405 11.79 3.84 -21.06
N TYR A 406 12.69 3.03 -20.49
CA TYR A 406 13.65 2.21 -21.25
C TYR A 406 12.98 1.13 -22.10
N CYS A 407 11.98 0.44 -21.54
CA CYS A 407 11.16 -0.51 -22.28
C CYS A 407 10.52 0.13 -23.52
N SER A 408 10.14 1.41 -23.45
CA SER A 408 9.45 2.09 -24.56
C SER A 408 10.37 2.55 -25.69
N THR A 409 11.67 2.66 -25.41
CA THR A 409 12.73 3.04 -26.36
C THR A 409 13.55 1.83 -26.84
N ASN A 410 13.18 0.63 -26.40
CA ASN A 410 13.89 -0.62 -26.68
C ASN A 410 15.37 -0.63 -26.27
N ASP A 411 15.70 0.05 -25.16
CA ASP A 411 17.04 0.05 -24.57
C ASP A 411 17.21 -1.15 -23.62
N MET A 412 17.50 -2.32 -24.20
CA MET A 412 17.70 -3.57 -23.45
C MET A 412 18.81 -3.45 -22.42
N ASP A 413 19.90 -2.77 -22.75
CA ASP A 413 21.06 -2.63 -21.87
C ASP A 413 20.68 -1.88 -20.59
N SER A 414 19.93 -0.77 -20.73
CA SER A 414 19.44 -0.01 -19.58
C SER A 414 18.39 -0.78 -18.79
N VAL A 415 17.51 -1.55 -19.44
CA VAL A 415 16.57 -2.45 -18.76
C VAL A 415 17.31 -3.48 -17.89
N MET A 416 18.31 -4.16 -18.46
CA MET A 416 19.07 -5.19 -17.74
C MET A 416 19.93 -4.61 -16.61
N SER A 417 20.56 -3.46 -16.85
CA SER A 417 21.29 -2.70 -15.84
C SER A 417 20.40 -2.31 -14.66
N LEU A 418 19.19 -1.80 -14.93
CA LEU A 418 18.24 -1.41 -13.91
C LEU A 418 17.75 -2.60 -13.08
N LEU A 419 17.47 -3.75 -13.71
CA LEU A 419 17.09 -4.97 -12.99
C LEU A 419 18.21 -5.50 -12.09
N LYS A 420 19.46 -5.41 -12.54
CA LYS A 420 20.62 -5.76 -11.71
C LYS A 420 20.73 -4.84 -10.50
N LYS A 421 20.57 -3.53 -10.69
CA LYS A 421 20.56 -2.55 -9.60
C LYS A 421 19.45 -2.81 -8.57
N MET A 422 18.27 -3.26 -9.01
CA MET A 422 17.17 -3.65 -8.11
C MET A 422 17.59 -4.81 -7.20
N ASP A 423 18.29 -5.82 -7.75
CA ASP A 423 18.79 -6.98 -7.01
C ASP A 423 19.91 -6.58 -6.03
N ASP A 424 20.91 -5.82 -6.52
CA ASP A 424 22.02 -5.32 -5.72
C ASP A 424 21.54 -4.45 -4.53
N SER A 425 20.42 -3.72 -4.72
CA SER A 425 19.81 -2.86 -3.71
C SER A 425 18.79 -3.57 -2.81
N ASN A 426 18.59 -4.89 -2.96
CA ASN A 426 17.55 -5.67 -2.28
C ASN A 426 16.12 -5.08 -2.46
N VAL A 427 15.87 -4.37 -3.56
CA VAL A 427 14.55 -3.84 -3.90
C VAL A 427 13.79 -4.90 -4.70
N SER A 428 12.84 -5.55 -4.03
CA SER A 428 12.12 -6.65 -4.66
C SER A 428 11.11 -6.17 -5.72
N PRO A 429 11.22 -6.62 -6.99
CA PRO A 429 10.27 -6.28 -8.05
C PRO A 429 8.83 -6.61 -7.68
N ASP A 430 7.87 -5.77 -8.08
CA ASP A 430 6.44 -6.01 -7.87
C ASP A 430 5.70 -6.39 -9.14
N ASN A 431 4.39 -6.59 -9.01
CA ASN A 431 3.52 -6.87 -10.14
C ASN A 431 3.61 -5.80 -11.24
N ILE A 432 3.89 -4.53 -10.92
CA ILE A 432 4.03 -3.46 -11.92
C ILE A 432 5.34 -3.65 -12.69
N THR A 433 6.44 -3.98 -12.02
CA THR A 433 7.74 -4.28 -12.65
C THR A 433 7.58 -5.40 -13.67
N PHE A 434 7.05 -6.54 -13.24
CA PHE A 434 6.92 -7.70 -14.12
C PHE A 434 5.90 -7.49 -15.24
N ASN A 435 4.79 -6.80 -14.98
CA ASN A 435 3.85 -6.39 -16.03
C ASN A 435 4.52 -5.50 -17.09
N THR A 436 5.46 -4.66 -16.68
CA THR A 436 6.21 -3.77 -17.57
C THR A 436 7.19 -4.58 -18.42
N LEU A 437 7.96 -5.48 -17.81
CA LEU A 437 8.89 -6.37 -18.51
C LEU A 437 8.19 -7.33 -19.47
N ILE A 438 7.13 -8.01 -19.04
CA ILE A 438 6.37 -8.90 -19.91
C ILE A 438 5.82 -8.11 -21.08
N ARG A 439 5.22 -6.93 -20.85
CA ARG A 439 4.80 -6.07 -21.96
C ARG A 439 5.97 -5.72 -22.88
N TYR A 440 7.16 -5.44 -22.35
CA TYR A 440 8.33 -5.06 -23.13
C TYR A 440 8.84 -6.17 -24.04
N PHE A 441 9.23 -7.31 -23.48
CA PHE A 441 9.72 -8.47 -24.23
C PHE A 441 8.68 -8.99 -25.24
N CYS A 442 7.39 -8.72 -24.98
CA CYS A 442 6.28 -9.10 -25.85
C CYS A 442 5.87 -8.07 -26.91
N ASN A 443 5.94 -6.77 -26.63
CA ASN A 443 5.47 -5.68 -27.51
C ASN A 443 6.61 -5.04 -28.30
N ALA A 444 7.54 -5.80 -28.86
CA ALA A 444 8.33 -5.32 -30.00
C ALA A 444 7.45 -5.15 -31.26
N LYS A 445 6.28 -4.52 -31.11
CA LYS A 445 5.54 -3.84 -32.18
C LYS A 445 6.26 -2.52 -32.43
N LEU A 446 7.40 -2.60 -33.12
CA LEU A 446 8.07 -1.55 -33.88
C LEU A 446 9.30 -2.20 -34.54
N GLY A 447 9.06 -2.99 -35.59
CA GLY A 447 10.04 -3.22 -36.65
C GLY A 447 11.09 -4.34 -36.50
N LYS A 448 11.38 -4.92 -35.33
CA LYS A 448 12.27 -6.09 -35.21
C LYS A 448 11.86 -7.01 -34.05
N GLU A 449 12.16 -8.29 -34.23
CA GLU A 449 11.79 -9.47 -33.44
C GLU A 449 11.56 -9.19 -31.95
N GLY A 450 10.34 -9.49 -31.47
CA GLY A 450 10.12 -9.62 -30.03
C GLY A 450 10.90 -10.83 -29.50
N PHE A 451 11.07 -10.85 -28.18
CA PHE A 451 11.78 -11.88 -27.42
C PHE A 451 10.77 -12.67 -26.57
N PRO A 452 9.83 -13.42 -27.19
CA PRO A 452 8.75 -14.08 -26.47
C PRO A 452 9.23 -15.22 -25.54
N SER A 453 10.43 -15.77 -25.78
CA SER A 453 11.09 -16.73 -24.89
C SER A 453 11.55 -16.08 -23.57
N GLU A 454 12.08 -14.87 -23.66
CA GLU A 454 12.53 -14.05 -22.54
C GLU A 454 11.32 -13.57 -21.73
N ALA A 455 10.23 -13.17 -22.41
CA ALA A 455 8.97 -12.86 -21.76
C ALA A 455 8.42 -14.06 -20.95
N PHE A 456 8.51 -15.27 -21.51
CA PHE A 456 8.11 -16.49 -20.80
C PHE A 456 9.03 -16.79 -19.61
N SER A 457 10.32 -16.50 -19.73
CA SER A 457 11.28 -16.64 -18.64
C SER A 457 10.94 -15.69 -17.48
N VAL A 458 10.63 -14.42 -17.77
CA VAL A 458 10.15 -13.45 -16.79
C VAL A 458 8.84 -13.90 -16.13
N TYR A 459 7.91 -14.45 -16.91
CA TYR A 459 6.67 -15.03 -16.38
C TYR A 459 6.92 -16.23 -15.45
N ASN A 460 7.90 -17.09 -15.77
CA ASN A 460 8.26 -18.23 -14.93
C ASN A 460 8.91 -17.79 -13.61
N MET A 461 9.76 -16.76 -13.63
CA MET A 461 10.31 -16.18 -12.40
C MET A 461 9.19 -15.72 -11.45
N LEU A 462 8.17 -15.05 -11.99
CA LEU A 462 6.97 -14.69 -11.23
C LEU A 462 6.25 -15.91 -10.66
N ARG A 463 6.01 -16.92 -11.49
CA ARG A 463 5.31 -18.15 -11.10
C ARG A 463 6.00 -18.86 -9.93
N TYR A 464 7.33 -18.91 -9.93
CA TYR A 464 8.09 -19.60 -8.87
C TYR A 464 8.39 -18.72 -7.64
N SER A 465 8.14 -17.41 -7.70
CA SER A 465 8.39 -16.47 -6.60
C SER A 465 7.40 -16.54 -5.43
N LYS A 466 6.47 -17.52 -5.40
CA LYS A 466 5.35 -17.64 -4.44
C LYS A 466 4.41 -16.41 -4.39
N ARG A 467 4.47 -15.54 -5.40
CA ARG A 467 3.60 -14.36 -5.51
C ARG A 467 2.32 -14.68 -6.28
N ILE A 468 1.22 -14.03 -5.91
CA ILE A 468 -0.04 -14.15 -6.63
C ILE A 468 0.07 -13.40 -7.96
N VAL A 469 0.02 -14.13 -9.06
CA VAL A 469 0.01 -13.57 -10.41
C VAL A 469 -1.44 -13.12 -10.74
N PRO A 470 -1.65 -11.86 -11.15
CA PRO A 470 -3.00 -11.38 -11.47
C PRO A 470 -3.54 -12.03 -12.76
N LYS A 471 -4.86 -12.27 -12.82
CA LYS A 471 -5.56 -12.86 -13.99
C LYS A 471 -5.23 -12.18 -15.32
N SER A 472 -5.15 -10.84 -15.30
CA SER A 472 -4.80 -10.03 -16.47
C SER A 472 -3.40 -10.34 -17.03
N LEU A 473 -2.47 -10.78 -16.19
CA LEU A 473 -1.12 -11.12 -16.60
C LEU A 473 -1.05 -12.50 -17.25
N HIS A 474 -1.78 -13.50 -16.72
CA HIS A 474 -1.92 -14.80 -17.36
C HIS A 474 -2.52 -14.67 -18.77
N GLU A 475 -3.60 -13.91 -18.90
CA GLU A 475 -4.24 -13.63 -20.18
C GLU A 475 -3.28 -12.96 -21.18
N LYS A 476 -2.54 -11.95 -20.71
CA LYS A 476 -1.64 -11.19 -21.55
C LYS A 476 -0.45 -12.02 -22.03
N ALA A 477 0.20 -12.75 -21.12
CA ALA A 477 1.29 -13.66 -21.45
C ALA A 477 0.85 -14.74 -22.44
N LEU A 478 -0.33 -15.35 -22.21
CA LEU A 478 -0.91 -16.33 -23.13
C LEU A 478 -1.15 -15.75 -24.52
N GLY A 479 -1.81 -14.59 -24.59
CA GLY A 479 -2.12 -13.92 -25.85
C GLY A 479 -0.87 -13.61 -26.68
N ILE A 480 0.25 -13.29 -26.01
CA ILE A 480 1.51 -13.01 -26.70
C ILE A 480 2.16 -14.30 -27.20
N LEU A 481 2.31 -15.33 -26.37
CA LEU A 481 2.94 -16.59 -26.82
C LEU A 481 2.18 -17.22 -27.98
N VAL A 482 0.84 -17.12 -27.97
CA VAL A 482 -0.02 -17.49 -29.10
C VAL A 482 0.30 -16.68 -30.36
N SER A 483 0.44 -15.36 -30.22
CA SER A 483 0.74 -14.48 -31.37
C SER A 483 2.16 -14.71 -31.91
N ALA A 484 3.08 -15.14 -31.06
CA ALA A 484 4.45 -15.50 -31.41
C ALA A 484 4.63 -16.93 -31.93
N GLY A 485 3.59 -17.77 -31.90
CA GLY A 485 3.67 -19.17 -32.30
C GLY A 485 4.40 -20.10 -31.31
N LEU A 486 4.79 -19.61 -30.12
CA LEU A 486 5.38 -20.40 -29.03
C LEU A 486 4.31 -21.21 -28.27
N LEU A 487 3.66 -22.11 -29.00
CA LEU A 487 2.46 -22.79 -28.53
C LEU A 487 2.73 -23.82 -27.41
N LYS A 488 3.95 -24.36 -27.34
CA LYS A 488 4.37 -25.26 -26.24
C LYS A 488 4.43 -24.51 -24.90
N ASP A 489 4.99 -23.30 -24.91
CA ASP A 489 5.11 -22.47 -23.71
C ASP A 489 3.74 -21.89 -23.32
N ALA A 490 2.94 -21.49 -24.32
CA ALA A 490 1.54 -21.09 -24.13
C ALA A 490 0.72 -22.21 -23.44
N TYR A 491 0.95 -23.47 -23.82
CA TYR A 491 0.30 -24.60 -23.17
C TYR A 491 0.66 -24.73 -21.69
N VAL A 492 1.90 -24.45 -21.28
CA VAL A 492 2.30 -24.47 -19.86
C VAL A 492 1.48 -23.48 -19.05
N ILE A 493 1.22 -22.28 -19.59
CA ILE A 493 0.36 -21.28 -18.93
C ILE A 493 -1.06 -21.81 -18.76
N VAL A 494 -1.65 -22.38 -19.82
CA VAL A 494 -3.01 -22.90 -19.79
C VAL A 494 -3.14 -24.10 -18.86
N LYS A 495 -2.21 -25.06 -18.91
CA LYS A 495 -2.25 -26.30 -18.13
C LYS A 495 -2.47 -26.04 -16.64
N ASP A 496 -1.79 -25.03 -16.10
CA ASP A 496 -1.77 -24.78 -14.66
C ASP A 496 -2.73 -23.66 -14.23
N ASN A 497 -3.20 -22.82 -15.17
CA ASN A 497 -3.93 -21.59 -14.84
C ASN A 497 -5.22 -21.40 -15.65
N ALA A 498 -5.72 -22.42 -16.35
CA ALA A 498 -6.87 -22.25 -17.24
C ALA A 498 -8.11 -21.65 -16.54
N GLU A 499 -8.36 -21.96 -15.27
CA GLU A 499 -9.47 -21.41 -14.46
C GLU A 499 -9.36 -19.89 -14.24
N LEU A 500 -8.14 -19.35 -14.32
CA LEU A 500 -7.84 -17.93 -14.11
C LEU A 500 -7.87 -17.12 -15.41
N ILE A 501 -7.99 -17.77 -16.58
CA ILE A 501 -7.89 -17.15 -17.90
C ILE A 501 -9.29 -16.98 -18.51
N PRO A 502 -9.62 -15.80 -19.08
CA PRO A 502 -10.92 -15.58 -19.71
C PRO A 502 -11.19 -16.54 -20.89
N PRO A 503 -12.45 -17.01 -21.08
CA PRO A 503 -12.82 -17.94 -22.15
C PRO A 503 -12.41 -17.49 -23.56
N ARG A 504 -12.49 -16.19 -23.86
CA ARG A 504 -12.11 -15.63 -25.18
C ARG A 504 -10.63 -15.87 -25.49
N SER A 505 -9.78 -15.76 -24.49
CA SER A 505 -8.33 -15.94 -24.62
C SER A 505 -7.95 -17.42 -24.69
N LEU A 506 -8.66 -18.28 -23.97
CA LEU A 506 -8.58 -19.74 -24.14
C LEU A 506 -9.01 -20.19 -25.53
N GLU A 507 -10.09 -19.62 -26.08
CA GLU A 507 -10.56 -19.94 -27.43
C GLU A 507 -9.54 -19.54 -28.50
N LYS A 508 -8.93 -18.35 -28.38
CA LYS A 508 -7.88 -17.90 -29.29
C LYS A 508 -6.65 -18.81 -29.24
N PHE A 509 -6.21 -19.20 -28.03
CA PHE A 509 -5.15 -20.18 -27.85
C PHE A 509 -5.52 -21.52 -28.47
N ALA A 510 -6.72 -22.04 -28.19
CA ALA A 510 -7.17 -23.34 -28.69
C ALA A 510 -7.21 -23.39 -30.23
N LYS A 511 -7.78 -22.37 -30.88
CA LYS A 511 -7.80 -22.28 -32.35
C LYS A 511 -6.39 -22.26 -32.94
N SER A 512 -5.49 -21.47 -32.36
CA SER A 512 -4.08 -21.39 -32.80
C SER A 512 -3.34 -22.71 -32.57
N PHE A 513 -3.52 -23.34 -31.39
CA PHE A 513 -2.90 -24.62 -31.06
C PHE A 513 -3.38 -25.76 -31.96
N MET A 514 -4.69 -25.82 -32.26
CA MET A 514 -5.22 -26.82 -33.18
C MET A 514 -4.72 -26.62 -34.60
N ALA A 515 -4.49 -25.37 -35.03
CA ALA A 515 -3.94 -25.09 -36.35
C ALA A 515 -2.46 -25.50 -36.48
N SER A 516 -1.60 -25.13 -35.52
CA SER A 516 -0.14 -25.23 -35.69
C SER A 516 0.66 -25.77 -34.49
N GLY A 517 0.02 -26.08 -33.35
CA GLY A 517 0.69 -26.54 -32.12
C GLY A 517 1.30 -27.95 -32.23
N ASN A 518 1.96 -28.47 -31.20
CA ASN A 518 2.50 -29.85 -31.28
C ASN A 518 1.35 -30.88 -31.30
N ILE A 519 1.27 -31.71 -32.35
CA ILE A 519 0.19 -32.69 -32.53
C ILE A 519 0.09 -33.70 -31.37
N ASN A 520 1.21 -34.05 -30.72
CA ASN A 520 1.22 -35.01 -29.61
C ASN A 520 0.58 -34.44 -28.34
N LEU A 521 0.48 -33.11 -28.22
CA LEU A 521 -0.08 -32.43 -27.05
C LEU A 521 -1.56 -32.03 -27.23
N VAL A 522 -2.15 -32.28 -28.41
CA VAL A 522 -3.54 -31.86 -28.71
C VAL A 522 -4.52 -32.42 -27.68
N ASN A 523 -4.41 -33.70 -27.33
CA ASN A 523 -5.31 -34.31 -26.34
C ASN A 523 -5.13 -33.71 -24.94
N ASP A 524 -3.90 -33.42 -24.55
CA ASP A 524 -3.60 -32.83 -23.24
C ASP A 524 -4.07 -31.38 -23.14
N VAL A 525 -3.96 -30.62 -24.23
CA VAL A 525 -4.53 -29.28 -24.36
C VAL A 525 -6.05 -29.32 -24.22
N MET A 526 -6.73 -30.22 -24.92
CA MET A 526 -8.19 -30.37 -24.84
C MET A 526 -8.64 -30.72 -23.41
N LYS A 527 -7.91 -31.62 -22.74
CA LYS A 527 -8.16 -31.96 -21.34
C LYS A 527 -7.94 -30.77 -20.41
N ALA A 528 -6.86 -30.01 -20.58
CA ALA A 528 -6.56 -28.83 -19.77
C ALA A 528 -7.64 -27.74 -19.93
N LEU A 529 -8.10 -27.51 -21.17
CA LEU A 529 -9.18 -26.57 -21.46
C LEU A 529 -10.51 -27.00 -20.82
N ASN A 530 -10.85 -28.29 -20.87
CA ASN A 530 -12.09 -28.79 -20.26
C ASN A 530 -12.06 -28.73 -18.72
N ARG A 531 -10.89 -28.92 -18.09
CA ARG A 531 -10.73 -28.79 -16.63
C ARG A 531 -11.05 -27.39 -16.13
N SER A 532 -10.94 -26.36 -16.97
CA SER A 532 -11.25 -24.98 -16.59
C SER A 532 -12.74 -24.68 -16.50
N GLY A 533 -13.62 -25.66 -16.78
CA GLY A 533 -15.05 -25.46 -16.91
C GLY A 533 -15.48 -24.75 -18.21
N TRP A 534 -14.54 -24.45 -19.12
CA TRP A 534 -14.86 -23.89 -20.42
C TRP A 534 -15.33 -24.98 -21.40
N ARG A 535 -16.50 -24.78 -22.00
CA ARG A 535 -17.07 -25.72 -22.97
C ARG A 535 -16.40 -25.57 -24.33
N ILE A 536 -15.72 -26.62 -24.77
CA ILE A 536 -14.98 -26.62 -26.03
C ILE A 536 -15.97 -26.65 -27.20
N SER A 537 -15.74 -25.79 -28.20
CA SER A 537 -16.61 -25.69 -29.38
C SER A 537 -16.36 -26.81 -30.38
N GLN A 538 -17.39 -27.14 -31.17
CA GLN A 538 -17.30 -28.15 -32.23
C GLN A 538 -16.26 -27.79 -33.30
N ASP A 539 -16.05 -26.50 -33.60
CA ASP A 539 -14.99 -26.04 -34.52
C ASP A 539 -13.60 -26.49 -34.05
N ILE A 540 -13.30 -26.42 -32.75
CA ILE A 540 -12.00 -26.81 -32.20
C ILE A 540 -11.82 -28.33 -32.30
N PHE A 541 -12.86 -29.11 -31.98
CA PHE A 541 -12.85 -30.56 -32.17
C PHE A 541 -12.64 -30.94 -33.64
N GLY A 542 -13.35 -30.29 -34.57
CA GLY A 542 -13.22 -30.51 -36.01
C GLY A 542 -11.80 -30.27 -36.50
N ARG A 543 -11.17 -29.15 -36.09
CA ARG A 543 -9.76 -28.84 -36.42
C ARG A 543 -8.80 -29.90 -35.89
N ALA A 544 -8.99 -30.38 -34.66
CA ALA A 544 -8.16 -31.43 -34.08
C ALA A 544 -8.29 -32.76 -34.86
N ILE A 545 -9.52 -33.15 -35.19
CA ILE A 545 -9.82 -34.37 -35.96
C ILE A 545 -9.20 -34.30 -37.35
N GLU A 546 -9.41 -33.20 -38.07
CA GLU A 546 -8.82 -32.99 -39.40
C GLU A 546 -7.29 -33.11 -39.36
N ARG A 547 -6.66 -32.58 -38.32
CA ARG A 547 -5.21 -32.63 -38.17
C ARG A 547 -4.68 -34.03 -37.91
N TYR A 548 -5.38 -34.84 -37.13
CA TYR A 548 -5.04 -36.24 -36.94
C TYR A 548 -5.26 -37.08 -38.21
N ILE A 549 -6.28 -36.77 -39.01
CA ILE A 549 -6.52 -37.44 -40.30
C ILE A 549 -5.35 -37.26 -41.26
N ARG A 550 -4.72 -36.08 -41.26
CA ARG A 550 -3.51 -35.82 -42.05
C ARG A 550 -2.26 -36.54 -41.54
N LYS A 551 -2.31 -37.21 -40.38
CA LYS A 551 -1.18 -37.91 -39.73
C LYS A 551 -1.59 -39.32 -39.28
N PRO A 552 -1.62 -40.30 -40.21
CA PRO A 552 -2.07 -41.67 -39.94
C PRO A 552 -1.29 -42.40 -38.84
N ASP A 553 -0.01 -42.05 -38.68
CA ASP A 553 0.90 -42.54 -37.64
C ASP A 553 0.43 -42.17 -36.21
N LYS A 554 -0.42 -41.14 -36.07
CA LYS A 554 -0.98 -40.68 -34.79
C LYS A 554 -2.40 -41.19 -34.52
N LYS A 555 -2.84 -42.24 -35.21
CA LYS A 555 -4.21 -42.79 -35.08
C LYS A 555 -4.66 -43.12 -33.66
N GLN A 556 -3.74 -43.60 -32.82
CA GLN A 556 -4.07 -43.92 -31.43
C GLN A 556 -4.49 -42.68 -30.63
N LEU A 557 -3.86 -41.53 -30.90
CA LEU A 557 -4.23 -40.27 -30.26
C LEU A 557 -5.63 -39.81 -30.70
N LEU A 558 -6.00 -40.02 -31.96
CA LEU A 558 -7.35 -39.74 -32.46
C LEU A 558 -8.40 -40.61 -31.75
N LEU A 559 -8.16 -41.91 -31.63
CA LEU A 559 -9.06 -42.81 -30.92
C LEU A 559 -9.22 -42.41 -29.45
N CYS A 560 -8.12 -42.07 -28.77
CA CYS A 560 -8.16 -41.56 -27.40
C CYS A 560 -8.95 -40.24 -27.29
N LEU A 561 -8.87 -39.35 -28.28
CA LEU A 561 -9.63 -38.11 -28.29
C LEU A 561 -11.13 -38.40 -28.40
N LEU A 562 -11.52 -39.26 -29.35
CA LEU A 562 -12.92 -39.60 -29.59
C LEU A 562 -13.56 -40.33 -28.40
N ASP A 563 -12.83 -41.24 -27.76
CA ASP A 563 -13.28 -41.92 -26.54
C ASP A 563 -13.46 -40.93 -25.39
N TRP A 564 -12.46 -40.07 -25.16
CA TRP A 564 -12.52 -39.03 -24.14
C TRP A 564 -13.67 -38.03 -24.37
N MET A 565 -13.91 -37.60 -25.61
CA MET A 565 -15.05 -36.74 -25.98
C MET A 565 -16.37 -37.36 -25.52
N THR A 566 -16.55 -38.65 -25.77
CA THR A 566 -17.75 -39.41 -25.40
C THR A 566 -17.93 -39.43 -23.88
N GLY A 567 -16.84 -39.70 -23.15
CA GLY A 567 -16.86 -39.73 -21.68
C GLY A 567 -17.13 -38.37 -21.03
N GLN A 568 -16.88 -37.26 -21.73
CA GLN A 568 -17.16 -35.90 -21.26
C GLN A 568 -18.49 -35.34 -21.80
N GLY A 569 -19.28 -36.13 -22.53
CA GLY A 569 -20.58 -35.73 -23.06
C GLY A 569 -20.52 -34.87 -24.34
N TYR A 570 -19.39 -34.83 -25.03
CA TYR A 570 -19.28 -34.24 -26.36
C TYR A 570 -19.63 -35.27 -27.44
N SER A 571 -20.35 -34.83 -28.46
CA SER A 571 -20.63 -35.63 -29.65
C SER A 571 -19.92 -35.05 -30.87
N VAL A 572 -19.49 -35.92 -31.79
CA VAL A 572 -18.91 -35.50 -33.06
C VAL A 572 -20.04 -35.00 -33.98
N ASP A 573 -19.84 -33.83 -34.57
CA ASP A 573 -20.77 -33.21 -35.51
C ASP A 573 -20.82 -33.95 -36.85
N SER A 574 -21.86 -33.70 -37.64
CA SER A 574 -22.09 -34.39 -38.91
C SER A 574 -20.95 -34.20 -39.92
N SER A 575 -20.30 -33.03 -39.92
CA SER A 575 -19.18 -32.74 -40.83
C SER A 575 -17.94 -33.57 -40.48
N SER A 576 -17.51 -33.54 -39.22
CA SER A 576 -16.35 -34.32 -38.76
C SER A 576 -16.61 -35.83 -38.83
N ARG A 577 -17.86 -36.27 -38.59
CA ARG A 577 -18.26 -37.68 -38.78
C ARG A 577 -18.06 -38.13 -40.22
N ASN A 578 -18.54 -37.35 -41.18
CA ASN A 578 -18.37 -37.67 -42.61
C ASN A 578 -16.89 -37.68 -43.00
N LEU A 579 -16.08 -36.77 -42.45
CA LEU A 579 -14.65 -36.72 -42.69
C LEU A 579 -13.93 -37.97 -42.14
N LEU A 580 -14.28 -38.42 -40.94
CA LEU A 580 -13.76 -39.65 -40.33
C LEU A 580 -14.12 -40.89 -41.15
N LEU A 581 -15.36 -41.01 -41.59
CA LEU A 581 -15.83 -42.15 -42.40
C LEU A 581 -15.15 -42.22 -43.76
N LYS A 582 -14.99 -41.08 -44.46
CA LYS A 582 -14.28 -41.01 -45.76
C LYS A 582 -12.83 -41.45 -45.65
N ASN A 583 -12.18 -41.16 -44.53
CA ASN A 583 -10.77 -41.46 -44.29
C ASN A 583 -10.56 -42.74 -43.45
N ALA A 584 -11.60 -43.53 -43.19
CA ALA A 584 -11.52 -44.70 -42.31
C ALA A 584 -10.52 -45.77 -42.79
N HIS A 585 -10.36 -45.90 -44.11
CA HIS A 585 -9.41 -46.81 -44.76
C HIS A 585 -7.94 -46.49 -44.40
N ILE A 586 -7.62 -45.22 -44.15
CA ILE A 586 -6.26 -44.74 -43.82
C ILE A 586 -5.79 -45.28 -42.46
N PHE A 587 -6.72 -45.62 -41.57
CA PHE A 587 -6.43 -46.05 -40.21
C PHE A 587 -6.38 -47.58 -40.04
N GLY A 588 -6.69 -48.34 -41.09
CA GLY A 588 -6.63 -49.80 -41.14
C GLY A 588 -7.71 -50.52 -40.32
N GLN A 589 -8.69 -49.80 -39.77
CA GLN A 589 -9.73 -50.35 -38.89
C GLN A 589 -11.06 -49.59 -39.01
N THR A 590 -11.76 -49.76 -40.14
CA THR A 590 -13.09 -49.18 -40.38
C THR A 590 -14.09 -49.54 -39.26
N GLN A 591 -13.96 -50.75 -38.70
CA GLN A 591 -14.80 -51.27 -37.61
C GLN A 591 -14.64 -50.48 -36.30
N LEU A 592 -13.43 -50.16 -35.86
CA LEU A 592 -13.19 -49.45 -34.60
C LEU A 592 -13.68 -48.00 -34.64
N ILE A 593 -13.48 -47.30 -35.76
CA ILE A 593 -14.01 -45.94 -35.93
C ILE A 593 -15.54 -45.96 -35.98
N ALA A 594 -16.14 -46.93 -36.68
CA ALA A 594 -17.58 -47.11 -36.71
C ALA A 594 -18.17 -47.48 -35.34
N GLU A 595 -17.49 -48.32 -34.56
CA GLU A 595 -17.88 -48.68 -33.19
C GLU A 595 -17.82 -47.48 -32.24
N VAL A 596 -16.76 -46.66 -32.30
CA VAL A 596 -16.65 -45.44 -31.48
C VAL A 596 -17.73 -44.43 -31.86
N LEU A 597 -18.00 -44.24 -33.15
CA LEU A 597 -19.08 -43.36 -33.63
C LEU A 597 -20.47 -43.88 -33.24
N SER A 598 -20.68 -45.20 -33.24
CA SER A 598 -21.92 -45.85 -32.79
C SER A 598 -22.13 -45.67 -31.27
N LYS A 599 -21.07 -45.84 -30.47
CA LYS A 599 -21.09 -45.54 -29.01
C LYS A 599 -21.43 -44.07 -28.73
N GLN A 600 -20.92 -43.13 -29.53
CA GLN A 600 -21.28 -41.71 -29.41
C GLN A 600 -22.75 -41.43 -29.73
N GLN A 601 -23.31 -42.13 -30.72
CA GLN A 601 -24.70 -41.98 -31.12
C GLN A 601 -25.65 -42.54 -30.05
N ALA A 602 -25.27 -43.65 -29.40
CA ALA A 602 -25.96 -44.19 -28.24
C ALA A 602 -25.88 -43.25 -27.02
N ALA A 603 -24.68 -42.76 -26.67
CA ALA A 603 -24.49 -41.85 -25.54
C ALA A 603 -25.24 -40.51 -25.70
N SER A 604 -25.30 -39.96 -26.92
CA SER A 604 -26.04 -38.73 -27.22
C SER A 604 -27.56 -38.89 -27.01
N ARG A 605 -28.11 -40.08 -27.28
CA ARG A 605 -29.53 -40.40 -27.02
C ARG A 605 -29.83 -40.50 -25.53
N THR A 606 -28.90 -41.02 -24.72
CA THR A 606 -29.05 -41.15 -23.26
C THR A 606 -28.95 -39.80 -22.54
N ILE A 607 -28.05 -38.90 -22.99
CA ILE A 607 -27.91 -37.54 -22.42
C ILE A 607 -29.15 -36.68 -22.73
N GLY A 608 -29.71 -36.81 -23.94
CA GLY A 608 -30.95 -36.13 -24.33
C GLY A 608 -32.20 -36.55 -23.54
N GLN A 609 -32.20 -37.75 -22.94
CA GLN A 609 -33.27 -38.22 -22.06
C GLN A 609 -33.13 -37.73 -20.60
N ARG A 610 -31.90 -37.44 -20.13
CA ARG A 610 -31.65 -36.90 -18.78
C ARG A 610 -31.95 -35.40 -18.62
N HIS A 611 -32.02 -34.63 -19.71
CA HIS A 611 -32.40 -33.21 -19.71
C HIS A 611 -33.91 -32.98 -19.94
N LYS A 612 -34.71 -34.04 -20.13
CA LYS A 612 -36.18 -34.00 -20.27
C LYS A 612 -36.94 -34.55 -19.07
N LYS A 613 -36.23 -34.88 -17.99
CA LYS A 613 -36.76 -35.06 -16.64
C LYS A 613 -36.12 -34.00 -15.76
#